data_AF-A0A3M7IXD6-F1
#
_entry.id   AF-A0A3M7IXD6-F1
#
_cell.length_a   1.000
_cell.length_b   1.000
_cell.length_c   1.000
_cell.angle_alpha   90.00
_cell.angle_beta   90.00
_cell.angle_gamma   90.00
#
_symmetry.space_group_name_H-M   'P 1'
#
loop_
_entity.id
_entity.type
_entity.pdbx_description
1 polymer ?
#
loop_
_entity_poly.entity_id
_entity_poly.type
_entity_poly.pdbx_seq_one_letter_code
_entity_poly.pdbx_strand_id
1 'polypeptide(L)'
;MASAAACAKCNQPLTVEIEDVDDGQDVAMGSASQPQTYPDDVHLPCNDHLHWECLLDSYEYSTCPACSKSIVSSPPSGSSAGAQQQERIIVNLHNEGGLQEGIDIMPILREEGYLRAYPEERKSRAFLEFCREGDHRAIAELLLSCNDEADSEEEEEGQDEEGMDTDGDAAGQPKSADEILRYQDPIGEMESGLHAAVANGHREVAWMLLLLASEYTELEFPALAFQEAAALGVMREDQTGKVDIRSLRDAHGRTAEDLAKEAGTLWTGWIGNGRLAMPSGA
;
A
#
# COMPACT_ATOMS: atom_id res chain seq x y z
N MET A 1 34.32 17.02 -15.67
CA MET A 1 33.79 16.38 -14.45
C MET A 1 32.68 17.29 -13.96
N ALA A 2 31.43 16.86 -14.07
CA ALA A 2 30.33 17.59 -13.43
C ALA A 2 30.58 17.51 -11.91
N SER A 3 30.51 18.65 -11.21
CA SER A 3 30.49 18.61 -9.74
C SER A 3 29.25 17.80 -9.37
N ALA A 4 29.42 16.66 -8.71
CA ALA A 4 28.29 15.96 -8.12
C ALA A 4 27.60 16.97 -7.19
N ALA A 5 26.33 17.24 -7.43
CA ALA A 5 25.56 18.09 -6.54
C ALA A 5 25.55 17.43 -5.15
N ALA A 6 25.77 18.22 -4.11
CA ALA A 6 25.79 17.74 -2.73
C ALA A 6 24.45 18.08 -2.07
N CYS A 7 23.98 17.18 -1.20
CA CYS A 7 22.76 17.38 -0.44
C CYS A 7 22.90 18.58 0.50
N ALA A 8 21.94 19.50 0.43
CA ALA A 8 21.94 20.73 1.22
C ALA A 8 21.78 20.50 2.74
N LYS A 9 21.32 19.31 3.17
CA LYS A 9 21.18 18.93 4.59
C LYS A 9 22.45 18.29 5.16
N CYS A 10 22.98 17.26 4.50
CA CYS A 10 24.09 16.45 5.03
C CYS A 10 25.46 16.73 4.39
N ASN A 11 25.50 17.53 3.32
CA ASN A 11 26.69 17.86 2.51
C ASN A 11 27.40 16.64 1.87
N GLN A 12 26.70 15.50 1.74
CA GLN A 12 27.20 14.33 1.01
C GLN A 12 26.77 14.35 -0.46
N PRO A 13 27.47 13.66 -1.37
CA PRO A 13 27.06 13.53 -2.77
C PRO A 13 25.64 12.97 -2.90
N LEU A 14 24.83 13.50 -3.81
CA LEU A 14 23.45 13.05 -4.10
C LEU A 14 23.41 11.73 -4.88
N THR A 15 24.04 10.72 -4.30
CA THR A 15 24.11 9.35 -4.82
C THR A 15 24.00 8.37 -3.67
N VAL A 16 23.38 7.23 -3.92
CA VAL A 16 23.31 6.10 -3.00
C VAL A 16 24.13 4.94 -3.58
N GLU A 17 24.91 4.29 -2.73
CA GLU A 17 25.62 3.06 -3.07
C GLU A 17 24.72 1.87 -2.73
N ILE A 18 24.48 1.01 -3.72
CA ILE A 18 23.77 -0.26 -3.54
C ILE A 18 24.81 -1.36 -3.65
N GLU A 19 24.91 -2.18 -2.59
CA GLU A 19 25.72 -3.39 -2.60
C GLU A 19 25.00 -4.45 -3.45
N ASP A 20 25.68 -5.00 -4.46
CA ASP A 20 25.18 -6.18 -5.15
C ASP A 20 25.15 -7.33 -4.13
N VAL A 21 23.95 -7.68 -3.63
CA VAL A 21 23.75 -8.95 -2.95
C VAL A 21 23.98 -10.06 -3.97
N ASP A 22 25.14 -10.71 -3.86
CA ASP A 22 25.51 -11.88 -4.64
C ASP A 22 24.45 -12.97 -4.39
N ASP A 23 23.53 -13.16 -5.35
CA ASP A 23 22.50 -14.19 -5.37
C ASP A 23 23.13 -15.58 -5.56
N GLY A 24 24.00 -16.00 -4.64
CA GLY A 24 24.42 -17.37 -4.38
C GLY A 24 24.90 -18.21 -5.57
N GLN A 25 25.28 -17.60 -6.69
CA GLN A 25 25.75 -18.33 -7.88
C GLN A 25 27.27 -18.29 -7.93
N ASP A 26 27.86 -19.35 -7.38
CA ASP A 26 29.25 -19.81 -7.53
C ASP A 26 30.04 -19.09 -8.65
N VAL A 27 30.55 -17.89 -8.36
CA VAL A 27 31.56 -17.22 -9.19
C VAL A 27 32.90 -17.34 -8.50
N ALA A 28 33.81 -18.02 -9.20
CA ALA A 28 35.17 -18.26 -8.78
C ALA A 28 35.86 -16.98 -8.27
N MET A 29 36.42 -17.07 -7.06
CA MET A 29 37.30 -16.11 -6.40
C MET A 29 38.11 -15.24 -7.39
N GLY A 30 37.73 -13.98 -7.56
CA GLY A 30 38.55 -13.04 -8.35
C GLY A 30 37.96 -11.69 -8.79
N SER A 31 36.69 -11.37 -8.55
CA SER A 31 36.12 -10.07 -8.92
C SER A 31 35.32 -9.49 -7.76
N ALA A 32 35.92 -8.55 -7.02
CA ALA A 32 35.11 -7.66 -6.18
C ALA A 32 34.23 -6.84 -7.15
N SER A 33 32.92 -7.11 -7.16
CA SER A 33 31.92 -6.23 -7.76
C SER A 33 32.14 -4.82 -7.22
N GLN A 34 32.32 -3.85 -8.12
CA GLN A 34 32.41 -2.45 -7.69
C GLN A 34 31.00 -2.03 -7.25
N PRO A 35 30.86 -1.33 -6.10
CA PRO A 35 29.55 -0.86 -5.65
C PRO A 35 28.93 0.02 -6.72
N GLN A 36 27.67 -0.27 -7.07
CA GLN A 36 26.94 0.52 -8.04
C GLN A 36 26.36 1.74 -7.35
N THR A 37 26.66 2.93 -7.90
CA THR A 37 26.15 4.20 -7.39
C THR A 37 24.99 4.68 -8.25
N TYR A 38 23.86 4.97 -7.62
CA TYR A 38 22.67 5.50 -8.27
C TYR A 38 22.42 6.95 -7.83
N PRO A 39 21.80 7.80 -8.68
CA PRO A 39 21.35 9.12 -8.26
C PRO A 39 20.33 9.04 -7.13
N ASP A 40 20.39 9.99 -6.20
CA ASP A 40 19.35 10.24 -5.18
C ASP A 40 19.25 11.75 -4.98
N ASP A 41 18.51 12.40 -5.87
CA ASP A 41 18.37 13.85 -5.91
C ASP A 41 16.90 14.28 -5.98
N VAL A 42 16.42 14.87 -4.88
CA VAL A 42 15.14 15.56 -4.79
C VAL A 42 15.37 17.07 -4.92
N HIS A 43 15.04 17.63 -6.08
CA HIS A 43 15.13 19.06 -6.35
C HIS A 43 13.84 19.77 -5.91
N LEU A 44 13.94 20.52 -4.81
CA LEU A 44 12.82 21.23 -4.20
C LEU A 44 12.52 22.58 -4.88
N PRO A 45 11.29 23.13 -4.73
CA PRO A 45 10.91 24.45 -5.26
C PRO A 45 11.78 25.62 -4.78
N CYS A 46 12.40 25.47 -3.61
CA CYS A 46 13.32 26.46 -3.05
C CYS A 46 14.72 26.45 -3.68
N ASN A 47 14.94 25.55 -4.66
CA ASN A 47 16.19 25.28 -5.37
C ASN A 47 17.27 24.58 -4.55
N ASP A 48 16.91 24.01 -3.40
CA ASP A 48 17.76 23.09 -2.65
C ASP A 48 17.60 21.66 -3.20
N HIS A 49 18.69 20.91 -3.16
CA HIS A 49 18.74 19.50 -3.54
C HIS A 49 19.00 18.66 -2.29
N LEU A 50 18.24 17.58 -2.10
CA LEU A 50 18.31 16.73 -0.92
C LEU A 50 18.26 15.25 -1.31
N HIS A 51 18.89 14.39 -0.52
CA HIS A 51 18.59 12.96 -0.53
C HIS A 51 17.15 12.72 -0.12
N TRP A 52 16.53 11.66 -0.65
CA TRP A 52 15.19 11.24 -0.25
C TRP A 52 15.09 11.01 1.27
N GLU A 53 16.03 10.27 1.86
CA GLU A 53 16.05 10.00 3.30
C GLU A 53 16.24 11.30 4.13
N CYS A 54 17.06 12.23 3.63
CA CYS A 54 17.24 13.52 4.29
C CYS A 54 15.95 14.34 4.34
N LEU A 55 15.09 14.22 3.34
CA LEU A 55 13.77 14.84 3.32
C LEU A 55 12.80 14.09 4.26
N LEU A 56 12.77 12.76 4.22
CA LEU A 56 11.89 11.93 5.07
C LEU A 56 12.16 12.07 6.57
N ASP A 57 13.43 12.22 6.97
CA ASP A 57 13.85 12.44 8.36
C ASP A 57 13.39 13.78 8.96
N SER A 58 12.74 14.65 8.15
CA SER A 58 12.22 15.92 8.65
C SER A 58 10.87 15.73 9.34
N TYR A 59 10.68 16.39 10.49
CA TYR A 59 9.43 16.34 11.24
C TYR A 59 8.28 17.08 10.55
N GLU A 60 8.57 17.97 9.60
CA GLU A 60 7.59 18.80 8.94
C GLU A 60 7.85 18.84 7.43
N TYR A 61 7.05 18.09 6.67
CA TYR A 61 7.18 18.01 5.21
C TYR A 61 6.80 19.30 4.47
N SER A 62 6.20 20.27 5.16
CA SER A 62 5.81 21.55 4.55
C SER A 62 7.00 22.50 4.29
N THR A 63 8.16 22.21 4.90
CA THR A 63 9.29 23.13 5.01
C THR A 63 10.62 22.47 4.62
N CYS A 64 11.46 23.18 3.87
CA CYS A 64 12.78 22.69 3.49
C CYS A 64 13.69 22.51 4.73
N PRO A 65 14.28 21.32 4.95
CA PRO A 65 15.20 21.06 6.05
C PRO A 65 16.49 21.91 6.02
N ALA A 66 16.89 22.42 4.85
CA ALA A 66 18.12 23.17 4.67
C ALA A 66 17.94 24.68 4.84
N CYS A 67 16.94 25.27 4.18
CA CYS A 67 16.74 26.73 4.18
C CYS A 67 15.49 27.21 4.93
N SER A 68 14.70 26.30 5.48
CA SER A 68 13.46 26.57 6.25
C SER A 68 12.38 27.35 5.48
N LYS A 69 12.47 27.41 4.14
CA LYS A 69 11.39 27.96 3.30
C LYS A 69 10.29 26.92 3.13
N SER A 70 9.04 27.38 3.04
CA SER A 70 7.95 26.49 2.64
C SER A 70 8.20 25.92 1.24
N ILE A 71 7.92 24.63 1.09
CA ILE A 71 8.02 23.87 -0.17
C ILE A 71 6.65 23.42 -0.69
N VAL A 72 5.57 23.82 0.00
CA VAL A 72 4.20 23.53 -0.43
C VAL A 72 3.81 24.44 -1.58
N SER A 73 3.37 23.84 -2.67
CA SER A 73 2.75 24.52 -3.81
C SER A 73 1.29 24.84 -3.48
N SER A 74 0.92 26.13 -3.51
CA SER A 74 -0.49 26.51 -3.43
C SER A 74 -1.24 26.05 -4.69
N PRO A 75 -2.51 25.60 -4.57
CA PRO A 75 -3.32 25.33 -5.75
C PRO A 75 -3.50 26.62 -6.57
N PRO A 76 -3.58 26.54 -7.91
CA PRO A 76 -3.84 27.71 -8.74
C PRO A 76 -5.14 28.40 -8.29
N SER A 77 -5.09 29.73 -8.15
CA SER A 77 -6.24 30.55 -7.76
C SER A 77 -7.35 30.44 -8.82
N GLY A 78 -8.28 29.51 -8.64
CA GLY A 78 -9.35 29.23 -9.59
C GLY A 78 -10.16 27.96 -9.33
N SER A 79 -9.65 27.05 -8.49
CA SER A 79 -10.40 25.83 -8.13
C SER A 79 -11.54 26.13 -7.16
N SER A 80 -12.76 25.94 -7.64
CA SER A 80 -14.00 26.08 -6.89
C SER A 80 -14.02 25.23 -5.61
N ALA A 81 -14.53 25.82 -4.54
CA ALA A 81 -14.77 25.20 -3.23
C ALA A 81 -15.46 23.83 -3.38
N GLY A 82 -14.71 22.75 -3.10
CA GLY A 82 -15.23 21.38 -3.18
C GLY A 82 -14.15 20.32 -3.09
N ALA A 83 -12.98 20.55 -3.69
CA ALA A 83 -11.80 19.74 -3.42
C ALA A 83 -11.17 20.26 -2.12
N GLN A 84 -11.04 19.41 -1.10
CA GLN A 84 -10.13 19.69 0.02
C GLN A 84 -8.81 20.15 -0.59
N GLN A 85 -8.31 21.32 -0.19
CA GLN A 85 -7.02 21.84 -0.66
C GLN A 85 -5.93 20.88 -0.16
N GLN A 86 -5.67 19.82 -0.90
CA GLN A 86 -4.55 18.94 -0.65
C GLN A 86 -3.30 19.76 -0.90
N GLU A 87 -2.48 19.89 0.13
CA GLU A 87 -1.13 20.42 0.01
C GLU A 87 -0.36 19.57 -1.00
N ARG A 88 0.40 20.21 -1.88
CA ARG A 88 1.18 19.53 -2.92
C ARG A 88 2.62 19.96 -2.83
N ILE A 89 3.55 19.04 -3.04
CA ILE A 89 4.99 19.34 -3.06
C ILE A 89 5.50 18.90 -4.42
N ILE A 90 5.65 19.86 -5.32
CA ILE A 90 6.04 19.60 -6.70
C ILE A 90 7.56 19.66 -6.81
N VAL A 91 8.20 18.57 -7.21
CA VAL A 91 9.66 18.44 -7.27
C VAL A 91 10.11 17.84 -8.60
N ASN A 92 11.42 17.94 -8.89
CA ASN A 92 12.05 17.06 -9.85
C ASN A 92 12.83 15.99 -9.07
N LEU A 93 12.53 14.72 -9.34
CA LEU A 93 13.15 13.57 -8.68
C LEU A 93 14.07 12.86 -9.68
N HIS A 94 15.34 12.65 -9.31
CA HIS A 94 16.28 11.87 -10.10
C HIS A 94 16.78 10.70 -9.27
N ASN A 95 16.35 9.49 -9.66
CA ASN A 95 16.70 8.23 -9.00
C ASN A 95 17.09 7.16 -10.04
N GLU A 96 17.15 5.88 -9.63
CA GLU A 96 17.43 4.75 -10.51
C GLU A 96 16.51 4.70 -11.74
N GLY A 97 15.25 5.10 -11.59
CA GLY A 97 14.26 5.17 -12.68
C GLY A 97 14.47 6.34 -13.65
N GLY A 98 15.50 7.15 -13.46
CA GLY A 98 15.80 8.35 -14.25
C GLY A 98 15.19 9.62 -13.65
N LEU A 99 15.16 10.68 -14.47
CA LEU A 99 14.64 11.99 -14.07
C LEU A 99 13.12 12.06 -14.30
N GLN A 100 12.39 12.38 -13.24
CA GLN A 100 10.95 12.63 -13.24
C GLN A 100 10.73 14.10 -12.87
N GLU A 101 10.19 14.88 -13.80
CA GLU A 101 9.99 16.32 -13.62
C GLU A 101 8.56 16.65 -13.16
N GLY A 102 8.43 17.59 -12.23
CA GLY A 102 7.14 18.14 -11.81
C GLY A 102 6.19 17.15 -11.12
N ILE A 103 6.74 16.16 -10.41
CA ILE A 103 5.93 15.17 -9.67
C ILE A 103 5.49 15.72 -8.32
N ASP A 104 4.29 15.34 -7.88
CA ASP A 104 3.81 15.65 -6.52
C ASP A 104 4.22 14.54 -5.55
N ILE A 105 5.17 14.82 -4.67
CA ILE A 105 5.67 13.85 -3.70
C ILE A 105 4.91 13.86 -2.37
N MET A 106 3.97 14.79 -2.15
CA MET A 106 3.24 14.85 -0.87
C MET A 106 2.50 13.53 -0.53
N PRO A 107 1.83 12.85 -1.48
CA PRO A 107 1.22 11.54 -1.19
C PRO A 107 2.25 10.50 -0.74
N ILE A 108 3.41 10.45 -1.42
CA ILE A 108 4.48 9.50 -1.14
C ILE A 108 5.09 9.77 0.24
N LEU A 109 5.35 11.03 0.58
CA LEU A 109 5.88 11.41 1.90
C LEU A 109 4.92 11.06 3.03
N ARG A 110 3.61 11.23 2.82
CA ARG A 110 2.58 10.86 3.81
C ARG A 110 2.59 9.35 4.05
N GLU A 111 2.65 8.57 2.98
CA GLU A 111 2.68 7.12 3.06
C GLU A 111 3.96 6.60 3.74
N GLU A 112 5.13 7.05 3.29
CA GLU A 112 6.41 6.67 3.90
C GLU A 112 6.49 7.08 5.38
N GLY A 113 6.04 8.29 5.70
CA GLY A 113 5.95 8.75 7.09
C GLY A 113 5.02 7.90 7.95
N TYR A 114 3.87 7.48 7.39
CA TYR A 114 2.93 6.58 8.06
C TYR A 114 3.53 5.18 8.27
N LEU A 115 4.12 4.58 7.24
CA LEU A 115 4.72 3.24 7.30
C LEU A 115 5.99 3.16 8.13
N ARG A 116 6.67 4.30 8.36
CA ARG A 116 7.76 4.39 9.34
C ARG A 116 7.25 4.41 10.78
N ALA A 117 6.07 4.98 11.00
CA ALA A 117 5.42 4.99 12.31
C ALA A 117 4.68 3.68 12.62
N TYR A 118 4.16 3.01 11.58
CA TYR A 118 3.41 1.74 11.67
C TYR A 118 3.97 0.70 10.67
N PRO A 119 5.13 0.09 10.95
CA PRO A 119 5.75 -0.88 10.04
C PRO A 119 4.88 -2.10 9.73
N GLU A 120 4.03 -2.52 10.68
CA GLU A 120 3.08 -3.62 10.56
C GLU A 120 2.03 -3.39 9.46
N GLU A 121 1.78 -2.13 9.09
CA GLU A 121 0.84 -1.75 8.03
C GLU A 121 1.37 -2.01 6.62
N ARG A 122 2.67 -2.33 6.46
CA ARG A 122 3.30 -2.52 5.12
C ARG A 122 2.60 -3.58 4.29
N LYS A 123 2.28 -4.74 4.88
CA LYS A 123 1.57 -5.82 4.17
C LYS A 123 0.16 -5.39 3.78
N SER A 124 -0.57 -4.71 4.66
CA SER A 124 -1.89 -4.16 4.38
C SER A 124 -1.88 -3.11 3.26
N ARG A 125 -0.86 -2.25 3.21
CA ARG A 125 -0.66 -1.28 2.12
C ARG A 125 -0.34 -1.97 0.79
N ALA A 126 0.59 -2.92 0.79
CA ALA A 126 0.91 -3.70 -0.40
C ALA A 126 -0.31 -4.46 -0.95
N PHE A 127 -1.12 -5.07 -0.06
CA PHE A 127 -2.37 -5.73 -0.42
C PHE A 127 -3.31 -4.80 -1.20
N LEU A 128 -3.50 -3.56 -0.73
CA LEU A 128 -4.37 -2.60 -1.42
C LEU A 128 -3.80 -2.21 -2.78
N GLU A 129 -2.48 -2.06 -2.91
CA GLU A 129 -1.88 -1.74 -4.21
C GLU A 129 -2.05 -2.88 -5.21
N PHE A 130 -1.84 -4.13 -4.79
CA PHE A 130 -2.13 -5.29 -5.65
C PHE A 130 -3.62 -5.35 -6.03
N CYS A 131 -4.54 -4.92 -5.16
CA CYS A 131 -5.95 -4.78 -5.51
C CYS A 131 -6.19 -3.69 -6.55
N ARG A 132 -5.46 -2.58 -6.50
CA ARG A 132 -5.53 -1.47 -7.48
C ARG A 132 -4.91 -1.82 -8.82
N GLU A 133 -3.89 -2.67 -8.85
CA GLU A 133 -3.21 -3.13 -10.07
C GLU A 133 -3.91 -4.33 -10.73
N GLY A 134 -4.71 -5.08 -9.96
CA GLY A 134 -5.37 -6.28 -10.42
C GLY A 134 -4.51 -7.55 -10.30
N ASP A 135 -3.41 -7.50 -9.54
CA ASP A 135 -2.50 -8.64 -9.37
C ASP A 135 -3.01 -9.62 -8.31
N HIS A 136 -3.98 -10.44 -8.73
CA HIS A 136 -4.54 -11.52 -7.92
C HIS A 136 -3.50 -12.58 -7.47
N ARG A 137 -2.36 -12.70 -8.17
CA ARG A 137 -1.29 -13.64 -7.76
C ARG A 137 -0.50 -13.08 -6.60
N ALA A 138 -0.07 -11.83 -6.70
CA ALA A 138 0.64 -11.14 -5.62
C ALA A 138 -0.23 -11.06 -4.35
N ILE A 139 -1.55 -10.86 -4.48
CA ILE A 139 -2.47 -10.95 -3.34
C ILE A 139 -2.44 -12.33 -2.71
N ALA A 140 -2.56 -13.41 -3.49
CA ALA A 140 -2.55 -14.77 -2.95
C ALA A 140 -1.22 -15.11 -2.25
N GLU A 141 -0.09 -14.76 -2.87
CA GLU A 141 1.25 -14.95 -2.30
C GLU A 141 1.41 -14.18 -0.98
N LEU A 142 0.94 -12.93 -0.94
CA LEU A 142 0.96 -12.12 0.27
C LEU A 142 0.12 -12.77 1.39
N LEU A 143 -1.10 -13.24 1.09
CA LEU A 143 -1.97 -13.87 2.08
C LEU A 143 -1.37 -15.17 2.63
N LEU A 144 -0.77 -16.00 1.77
CA LEU A 144 -0.06 -17.21 2.21
C LEU A 144 1.10 -16.87 3.14
N SER A 145 1.89 -15.85 2.81
CA SER A 145 2.99 -15.37 3.68
C SER A 145 2.53 -14.83 5.03
N CYS A 146 1.25 -14.52 5.20
CA CYS A 146 0.71 -14.09 6.50
C CYS A 146 0.27 -15.29 7.34
N ASN A 147 -0.09 -16.40 6.69
CA ASN A 147 -0.47 -17.62 7.37
C ASN A 147 0.77 -18.37 7.88
N ASP A 148 1.84 -18.42 7.08
CA ASP A 148 3.11 -19.06 7.47
C ASP A 148 3.75 -18.38 8.71
N GLU A 149 3.65 -17.06 8.81
CA GLU A 149 4.17 -16.30 9.95
C GLU A 149 3.32 -16.53 11.21
N ALA A 150 1.99 -16.61 11.07
CA ALA A 150 1.09 -16.91 12.19
C ALA A 150 1.33 -18.32 12.75
N ASP A 151 1.53 -19.32 11.89
CA ASP A 151 1.83 -20.70 12.32
C ASP A 151 3.21 -20.82 13.01
N SER A 152 4.15 -19.91 12.70
CA SER A 152 5.49 -19.89 13.29
C SER A 152 5.52 -19.30 14.72
N GLU A 153 4.58 -18.41 15.05
CA GLU A 153 4.45 -17.83 16.38
C GLU A 153 3.83 -18.81 17.40
N GLU A 154 3.05 -19.81 16.94
CA GLU A 154 2.46 -20.85 17.81
C GLU A 154 3.47 -21.89 18.32
N GLU A 155 4.65 -22.04 17.69
CA GLU A 155 5.70 -22.97 18.16
C GLU A 155 6.58 -22.43 19.29
N GLU A 156 6.51 -21.13 19.62
CA GLU A 156 7.26 -20.51 20.73
C GLU A 156 6.46 -20.37 22.04
N GLU A 157 5.17 -20.73 22.10
CA GLU A 157 4.37 -20.68 23.35
C GLU A 157 4.53 -21.93 24.24
N GLY A 158 5.79 -22.27 24.51
CA GLY A 158 6.20 -23.29 25.46
C GLY A 158 6.82 -22.73 26.74
N GLN A 159 6.31 -21.62 27.30
CA GLN A 159 6.67 -21.15 28.65
C GLN A 159 5.68 -20.12 29.22
N ASP A 160 4.81 -20.61 30.12
CA ASP A 160 4.30 -19.96 31.33
C ASP A 160 4.22 -18.41 31.37
N GLU A 161 3.09 -17.80 31.01
CA GLU A 161 2.65 -16.56 31.68
C GLU A 161 1.13 -16.60 31.98
N GLU A 162 0.83 -16.84 33.26
CA GLU A 162 -0.49 -16.68 33.84
C GLU A 162 -0.92 -15.20 33.81
N GLY A 163 -1.98 -14.90 33.06
CA GLY A 163 -2.89 -13.78 33.32
C GLY A 163 -2.29 -12.37 33.24
N MET A 164 -2.32 -11.77 32.04
CA MET A 164 -2.24 -10.33 31.89
C MET A 164 -3.45 -9.82 31.10
N ASP A 165 -4.18 -8.90 31.73
CA ASP A 165 -5.37 -8.27 31.18
C ASP A 165 -5.08 -7.65 29.79
N THR A 166 -5.91 -8.04 28.83
CA THR A 166 -6.09 -7.40 27.52
C THR A 166 -6.36 -5.91 27.69
N ASP A 167 -5.43 -5.03 27.29
CA ASP A 167 -5.66 -3.64 26.84
C ASP A 167 -4.33 -2.87 26.70
N GLY A 168 -3.33 -3.40 25.98
CA GLY A 168 -2.05 -2.71 25.79
C GLY A 168 -1.24 -3.18 24.58
N ASP A 169 -1.26 -2.35 23.52
CA ASP A 169 -0.37 -2.33 22.35
C ASP A 169 -0.23 -3.63 21.51
N ALA A 170 -1.23 -3.86 20.66
CA ALA A 170 -1.12 -4.67 19.43
C ALA A 170 -0.27 -3.99 18.32
N ALA A 171 0.38 -2.86 18.64
CA ALA A 171 1.18 -2.06 17.72
C ALA A 171 2.53 -2.75 17.48
N GLY A 172 2.56 -3.74 16.58
CA GLY A 172 3.79 -4.39 16.15
C GLY A 172 3.67 -5.86 15.78
N GLN A 173 2.54 -6.52 16.05
CA GLN A 173 2.33 -7.90 15.58
C GLN A 173 1.97 -7.92 14.08
N PRO A 174 2.46 -8.91 13.32
CA PRO A 174 2.08 -9.08 11.94
C PRO A 174 0.58 -9.40 11.84
N LYS A 175 -0.11 -8.70 10.94
CA LYS A 175 -1.54 -8.95 10.70
C LYS A 175 -1.75 -10.31 10.04
N SER A 176 -2.76 -11.03 10.52
CA SER A 176 -3.23 -12.26 9.89
C SER A 176 -3.80 -12.00 8.49
N ALA A 177 -3.91 -13.06 7.69
CA ALA A 177 -4.55 -12.98 6.37
C ALA A 177 -6.00 -12.46 6.45
N ASP A 178 -6.74 -12.82 7.50
CA ASP A 178 -8.13 -12.41 7.72
C ASP A 178 -8.26 -10.90 7.97
N GLU A 179 -7.32 -10.34 8.75
CA GLU A 179 -7.23 -8.91 9.03
C GLU A 179 -6.83 -8.12 7.78
N ILE A 180 -5.88 -8.63 6.98
CA ILE A 180 -5.46 -8.00 5.73
C ILE A 180 -6.62 -7.94 4.73
N LEU A 181 -7.37 -9.04 4.56
CA LEU A 181 -8.53 -9.09 3.66
C LEU A 181 -9.62 -8.05 3.99
N ARG A 182 -9.70 -7.62 5.26
CA ARG A 182 -10.69 -6.67 5.79
C ARG A 182 -10.12 -5.29 6.07
N TYR A 183 -8.85 -5.08 5.74
CA TYR A 183 -8.17 -3.84 5.99
C TYR A 183 -8.86 -2.66 5.29
N GLN A 184 -8.96 -1.55 6.01
CA GLN A 184 -9.43 -0.26 5.50
C GLN A 184 -8.33 0.78 5.71
N ASP A 185 -8.01 1.52 4.65
CA ASP A 185 -6.86 2.40 4.57
C ASP A 185 -7.03 3.73 5.33
N PRO A 186 -6.42 3.94 6.51
CA PRO A 186 -6.63 5.17 7.27
C PRO A 186 -6.10 6.42 6.57
N ILE A 187 -5.11 6.27 5.70
CA ILE A 187 -4.49 7.38 4.94
C ILE A 187 -5.01 7.51 3.51
N GLY A 188 -5.80 6.54 3.03
CA GLY A 188 -6.45 6.52 1.72
C GLY A 188 -7.97 6.37 1.84
N GLU A 189 -8.60 7.30 2.57
CA GLU A 189 -10.06 7.44 2.65
C GLU A 189 -10.83 6.19 3.12
N MET A 190 -10.23 5.37 3.98
CA MET A 190 -10.81 4.11 4.48
C MET A 190 -11.20 3.12 3.37
N GLU A 191 -10.59 3.22 2.19
CA GLU A 191 -10.79 2.25 1.11
C GLU A 191 -10.35 0.86 1.56
N SER A 192 -11.15 -0.15 1.21
CA SER A 192 -10.77 -1.56 1.36
C SER A 192 -10.31 -2.15 0.03
N GLY A 193 -9.76 -3.38 0.05
CA GLY A 193 -9.36 -4.07 -1.17
C GLY A 193 -10.48 -4.20 -2.21
N LEU A 194 -11.74 -4.38 -1.75
CA LEU A 194 -12.89 -4.44 -2.64
C LEU A 194 -13.21 -3.08 -3.28
N HIS A 195 -13.02 -1.97 -2.57
CA HIS A 195 -13.16 -0.63 -3.14
C HIS A 195 -12.08 -0.39 -4.21
N ALA A 196 -10.82 -0.70 -3.88
CA ALA A 196 -9.68 -0.57 -4.79
C ALA A 196 -9.85 -1.38 -6.09
N ALA A 197 -10.26 -2.65 -5.98
CA ALA A 197 -10.51 -3.50 -7.15
C ALA A 197 -11.66 -2.97 -8.01
N VAL A 198 -12.73 -2.48 -7.38
CA VAL A 198 -13.90 -1.96 -8.09
C VAL A 198 -13.61 -0.65 -8.81
N ALA A 199 -12.95 0.29 -8.13
CA ALA A 199 -12.57 1.58 -8.71
C ALA A 199 -11.70 1.44 -9.97
N ASN A 200 -10.87 0.39 -10.01
CA ASN A 200 -9.94 0.13 -11.12
C ASN A 200 -10.43 -0.93 -12.12
N GLY A 201 -11.62 -1.52 -11.93
CA GLY A 201 -12.23 -2.43 -12.90
C GLY A 201 -11.70 -3.87 -12.86
N HIS A 202 -11.04 -4.29 -11.79
CA HIS A 202 -10.41 -5.62 -11.66
C HIS A 202 -11.41 -6.66 -11.15
N ARG A 203 -12.09 -7.33 -12.09
CA ARG A 203 -13.18 -8.28 -11.79
C ARG A 203 -12.67 -9.58 -11.17
N GLU A 204 -11.49 -10.03 -11.59
CA GLU A 204 -10.81 -11.22 -11.09
C GLU A 204 -10.46 -11.05 -9.61
N VAL A 205 -9.85 -9.92 -9.27
CA VAL A 205 -9.58 -9.55 -7.86
C VAL A 205 -10.88 -9.43 -7.08
N ALA A 206 -11.90 -8.74 -7.60
CA ALA A 206 -13.19 -8.62 -6.90
C ALA A 206 -13.81 -10.01 -6.60
N TRP A 207 -13.78 -10.94 -7.54
CA TRP A 207 -14.26 -12.30 -7.31
C TRP A 207 -13.43 -13.05 -6.27
N MET A 208 -12.10 -12.93 -6.32
CA MET A 208 -11.22 -13.57 -5.35
C MET A 208 -11.45 -13.02 -3.94
N LEU A 209 -11.55 -11.69 -3.77
CA LEU A 209 -11.84 -11.08 -2.48
C LEU A 209 -13.20 -11.52 -1.93
N LEU A 210 -14.23 -11.58 -2.77
CA LEU A 210 -15.54 -12.09 -2.36
C LEU A 210 -15.47 -13.56 -1.95
N LEU A 211 -14.68 -14.37 -2.65
CA LEU A 211 -14.51 -15.77 -2.32
C LEU A 211 -13.86 -15.94 -0.95
N LEU A 212 -12.85 -15.13 -0.63
CA LEU A 212 -12.04 -15.28 0.58
C LEU A 212 -12.63 -14.60 1.81
N ALA A 213 -13.41 -13.52 1.66
CA ALA A 213 -13.76 -12.64 2.78
C ALA A 213 -15.23 -12.20 2.83
N SER A 214 -16.13 -12.89 2.12
CA SER A 214 -17.58 -12.61 2.17
C SER A 214 -18.42 -13.85 2.48
N GLU A 215 -19.63 -13.65 2.98
CA GLU A 215 -20.68 -14.66 3.11
C GLU A 215 -21.52 -14.78 1.81
N TYR A 216 -21.03 -14.28 0.66
CA TYR A 216 -21.77 -14.40 -0.60
C TYR A 216 -21.95 -15.86 -1.00
N THR A 217 -23.12 -16.20 -1.55
CA THR A 217 -23.48 -17.60 -1.82
C THR A 217 -22.56 -18.24 -2.87
N GLU A 218 -22.01 -19.43 -2.56
CA GLU A 218 -21.10 -20.16 -3.44
C GLU A 218 -21.70 -20.50 -4.81
N LEU A 219 -23.03 -20.65 -4.87
CA LEU A 219 -23.76 -20.99 -6.10
C LEU A 219 -23.70 -19.88 -7.16
N GLU A 220 -23.39 -18.65 -6.75
CA GLU A 220 -23.31 -17.48 -7.63
C GLU A 220 -21.89 -17.22 -8.17
N PHE A 221 -20.88 -17.92 -7.66
CA PHE A 221 -19.50 -17.77 -8.11
C PHE A 221 -19.28 -18.50 -9.43
N PRO A 222 -18.56 -17.89 -10.39
CA PRO A 222 -18.07 -18.60 -11.56
C PRO A 222 -17.14 -19.75 -11.13
N ALA A 223 -17.26 -20.92 -11.78
CA ALA A 223 -16.38 -22.06 -11.49
C ALA A 223 -14.89 -21.71 -11.65
N LEU A 224 -14.56 -20.78 -12.55
CA LEU A 224 -13.21 -20.31 -12.78
C LEU A 224 -12.60 -19.66 -11.53
N ALA A 225 -13.38 -18.89 -10.75
CA ALA A 225 -12.89 -18.23 -9.55
C ALA A 225 -12.38 -19.22 -8.49
N PHE A 226 -13.09 -20.34 -8.29
CA PHE A 226 -12.63 -21.42 -7.41
C PHE A 226 -11.39 -22.13 -7.96
N GLN A 227 -11.32 -22.36 -9.27
CA GLN A 227 -10.17 -23.03 -9.90
C GLN A 227 -8.90 -22.20 -9.79
N GLU A 228 -9.01 -20.89 -10.02
CA GLU A 228 -7.91 -19.94 -9.90
C GLU A 228 -7.42 -19.82 -8.46
N ALA A 229 -8.33 -19.63 -7.51
CA ALA A 229 -7.98 -19.59 -6.08
C ALA A 229 -7.26 -20.88 -5.63
N ALA A 230 -7.80 -22.05 -5.99
CA ALA A 230 -7.18 -23.33 -5.68
C ALA A 230 -5.80 -23.51 -6.34
N ALA A 231 -5.61 -23.02 -7.57
CA ALA A 231 -4.32 -23.06 -8.24
C ALA A 231 -3.26 -22.16 -7.56
N LEU A 232 -3.71 -21.10 -6.88
CA LEU A 232 -2.87 -20.19 -6.10
C LEU A 232 -2.75 -20.62 -4.63
N GLY A 233 -3.33 -21.75 -4.23
CA GLY A 233 -3.24 -22.27 -2.86
C GLY A 233 -4.12 -21.55 -1.84
N VAL A 234 -4.96 -20.60 -2.26
CA VAL A 234 -5.90 -19.89 -1.37
C VAL A 234 -7.29 -20.51 -1.48
N MET A 235 -7.96 -20.67 -0.34
CA MET A 235 -9.29 -21.30 -0.29
C MET A 235 -10.23 -20.49 0.60
N ARG A 236 -11.53 -20.63 0.33
CA ARG A 236 -12.57 -20.04 1.17
C ARG A 236 -12.60 -20.73 2.53
N GLU A 237 -12.47 -19.93 3.58
CA GLU A 237 -12.65 -20.37 4.96
C GLU A 237 -14.06 -20.08 5.46
N ASP A 238 -14.39 -20.54 6.68
CA ASP A 238 -15.62 -20.14 7.37
C ASP A 238 -15.60 -18.63 7.65
N GLN A 239 -16.63 -17.95 7.15
CA GLN A 239 -16.79 -16.50 7.29
C GLN A 239 -17.78 -16.13 8.40
N THR A 240 -18.37 -17.13 9.07
CA THR A 240 -19.40 -16.94 10.09
C THR A 240 -18.86 -16.08 11.24
N GLY A 241 -19.56 -14.97 11.53
CA GLY A 241 -19.21 -14.07 12.63
C GLY A 241 -18.07 -13.10 12.31
N LYS A 242 -17.47 -13.17 11.12
CA LYS A 242 -16.51 -12.19 10.63
C LYS A 242 -17.23 -11.04 9.92
N VAL A 243 -16.57 -9.88 9.82
CA VAL A 243 -17.10 -8.76 9.04
C VAL A 243 -17.11 -9.14 7.56
N ASP A 244 -18.24 -9.05 6.90
CA ASP A 244 -18.30 -9.28 5.45
C ASP A 244 -17.70 -8.08 4.71
N ILE A 245 -16.75 -8.31 3.79
CA ILE A 245 -16.10 -7.21 3.06
C ILE A 245 -17.07 -6.34 2.25
N ARG A 246 -18.26 -6.87 1.88
CA ARG A 246 -19.31 -6.13 1.18
C ARG A 246 -20.03 -5.12 2.09
N SER A 247 -19.85 -5.24 3.40
CA SER A 247 -20.41 -4.32 4.40
C SER A 247 -19.53 -3.10 4.66
N LEU A 248 -18.24 -3.18 4.29
CA LEU A 248 -17.26 -2.13 4.51
C LEU A 248 -17.62 -0.86 3.72
N ARG A 249 -17.31 0.29 4.30
CA ARG A 249 -17.57 1.61 3.72
C ARG A 249 -16.34 2.49 3.77
N ASP A 250 -16.09 3.22 2.69
CA ASP A 250 -15.07 4.25 2.65
C ASP A 250 -15.41 5.43 3.59
N ALA A 251 -14.52 6.42 3.68
CA ALA A 251 -14.67 7.60 4.52
C ALA A 251 -15.86 8.49 4.13
N HIS A 252 -16.38 8.31 2.90
CA HIS A 252 -17.57 8.99 2.39
C HIS A 252 -18.85 8.19 2.67
N GLY A 253 -18.75 7.03 3.33
CA GLY A 253 -19.84 6.13 3.62
C GLY A 253 -20.31 5.32 2.41
N ARG A 254 -19.55 5.28 1.31
CA ARG A 254 -19.86 4.53 0.10
C ARG A 254 -19.43 3.09 0.25
N THR A 255 -20.20 2.18 -0.35
CA THR A 255 -19.80 0.78 -0.53
C THR A 255 -19.08 0.59 -1.87
N ALA A 256 -18.46 -0.58 -2.06
CA ALA A 256 -17.92 -0.95 -3.37
C ALA A 256 -18.99 -0.93 -4.47
N GLU A 257 -20.25 -1.26 -4.19
CA GLU A 257 -21.33 -1.13 -5.18
C GLU A 257 -21.61 0.33 -5.58
N ASP A 258 -21.47 1.27 -4.64
CA ASP A 258 -21.67 2.69 -4.94
C ASP A 258 -20.58 3.20 -5.88
N LEU A 259 -19.32 2.79 -5.67
CA LEU A 259 -18.23 3.03 -6.63
C LEU A 259 -18.50 2.38 -8.00
N ALA A 260 -19.03 1.14 -8.00
CA ALA A 260 -19.38 0.45 -9.24
C ALA A 260 -20.46 1.18 -10.05
N LYS A 261 -21.44 1.82 -9.38
CA LYS A 261 -22.48 2.64 -10.01
C LYS A 261 -21.88 3.90 -10.66
N GLU A 262 -20.89 4.51 -10.02
CA GLU A 262 -20.18 5.69 -10.54
C GLU A 262 -19.32 5.35 -11.77
N ALA A 263 -18.70 4.17 -11.78
CA ALA A 263 -17.90 3.65 -12.89
C ALA A 263 -18.71 3.27 -14.15
N GLY A 264 -20.04 3.42 -14.11
CA GLY A 264 -20.92 3.27 -15.27
C GLY A 264 -21.05 1.82 -15.75
N THR A 265 -20.65 1.54 -16.99
CA THR A 265 -20.95 0.25 -17.64
C THR A 265 -19.99 -0.89 -17.30
N LEU A 266 -18.85 -0.61 -16.64
CA LEU A 266 -17.82 -1.61 -16.33
C LEU A 266 -18.35 -2.77 -15.46
N TRP A 267 -19.22 -2.44 -14.52
CA TRP A 267 -19.79 -3.37 -13.54
C TRP A 267 -21.22 -3.81 -13.89
N THR A 268 -21.58 -3.73 -15.17
CA THR A 268 -22.89 -4.22 -15.65
C THR A 268 -23.08 -5.68 -15.25
N GLY A 269 -24.22 -5.99 -14.62
CA GLY A 269 -24.55 -7.32 -14.12
C GLY A 269 -23.99 -7.67 -12.74
N TRP A 270 -23.30 -6.74 -12.06
CA TRP A 270 -22.91 -6.89 -10.65
C TRP A 270 -23.79 -6.06 -9.71
N ILE A 271 -24.16 -4.85 -10.15
CA ILE A 271 -25.01 -3.93 -9.40
C ILE A 271 -26.39 -4.54 -9.15
N GLY A 272 -26.86 -4.50 -7.90
CA GLY A 272 -28.16 -4.97 -7.44
C GLY A 272 -28.23 -6.46 -7.10
N ASN A 273 -27.14 -7.20 -7.28
CA ASN A 273 -27.09 -8.64 -7.06
C ASN A 273 -26.49 -9.03 -5.69
N GLY A 274 -26.17 -8.06 -4.84
CA GLY A 274 -25.56 -8.30 -3.53
C GLY A 274 -24.09 -8.74 -3.59
N ARG A 275 -23.42 -8.56 -4.75
CA ARG A 275 -21.99 -8.89 -4.93
C ARG A 275 -21.08 -7.84 -4.31
N LEU A 276 -21.40 -6.56 -4.48
CA LEU A 276 -20.53 -5.45 -4.08
C LEU A 276 -21.06 -4.63 -2.90
N ALA A 277 -22.21 -5.02 -2.35
CA ALA A 277 -22.81 -4.45 -1.15
C ALA A 277 -23.69 -5.51 -0.47
N MET A 278 -23.86 -5.39 0.84
CA MET A 278 -24.83 -6.21 1.57
C MET A 278 -26.25 -5.98 1.03
N PRO A 279 -27.08 -7.04 0.90
CA PRO A 279 -28.47 -6.88 0.49
C PRO A 279 -29.20 -5.97 1.49
N SER A 280 -30.03 -5.06 0.99
CA SER A 280 -30.80 -4.14 1.83
C SER A 280 -31.75 -4.94 2.74
N GLY A 281 -31.39 -5.12 4.01
CA GLY A 281 -32.18 -5.86 5.00
C GLY A 281 -31.45 -6.99 5.75
N ALA A 282 -30.13 -7.12 5.61
CA ALA A 282 -29.29 -7.90 6.52
C ALA A 282 -28.92 -7.09 7.78
#